data_AF-A0A7S2ATN9-F1
#
_entry.id   AF-A0A7S2ATN9-F1
#
_cell.length_a   1.000
_cell.length_b   1.000
_cell.length_c   1.000
_cell.angle_alpha   90.00
_cell.angle_beta   90.00
_cell.angle_gamma   90.00
#
_symmetry.space_group_name_H-M   'P 1'
#
loop_
_entity.id
_entity.type
_entity.pdbx_description
1 polymer ?
#
loop_
_entity_poly.entity_id
_entity_poly.type
_entity_poly.pdbx_seq_one_letter_code
_entity_poly.pdbx_strand_id
1 'polypeptide(L)'
;VAGEEESRVAWFNAVHASLGGGQEFDELCRETLLQMRLQVFVRRRSAAGLVQGKCESSYAATGLLGVVGNKGGIAARVMIHNTSIMFVACHLAAHEGAEYRAHRLSNLREILSTATALGPLAVELGGDGHLCSSYTFLMGDLNFRLHESTLNAALDEAGMKDASGTAWDRTSAIAIRGTASQRAALFRAGDELLQCMATGSCLQGFA
;
A
#
# COMPACT_ATOMS: atom_id res chain seq x y z
N VAL A 1 -4.28 -19.76 -16.76
CA VAL A 1 -3.46 -18.94 -17.68
C VAL A 1 -4.36 -18.16 -18.63
N ALA A 2 -5.18 -18.78 -19.50
CA ALA A 2 -6.10 -18.05 -20.39
C ALA A 2 -7.15 -17.18 -19.66
N GLY A 3 -7.86 -17.72 -18.66
CA GLY A 3 -8.87 -16.94 -17.92
C GLY A 3 -8.30 -15.80 -17.05
N GLU A 4 -7.01 -15.89 -16.69
CA GLU A 4 -6.33 -14.84 -15.93
C GLU A 4 -5.97 -13.65 -16.83
N GLU A 5 -5.50 -13.96 -18.04
CA GLU A 5 -5.30 -12.98 -19.10
C GLU A 5 -6.59 -12.26 -19.47
N GLU A 6 -7.67 -13.01 -19.69
CA GLU A 6 -8.99 -12.45 -20.02
C GLU A 6 -9.49 -11.52 -18.91
N SER A 7 -9.39 -11.96 -17.65
CA SER A 7 -9.77 -11.14 -16.49
C SER A 7 -8.93 -9.86 -16.41
N ARG A 8 -7.62 -9.95 -16.67
CA ARG A 8 -6.70 -8.81 -16.69
C ARG A 8 -7.09 -7.80 -17.78
N VAL A 9 -7.30 -8.27 -19.01
CA VAL A 9 -7.71 -7.41 -20.14
C VAL A 9 -9.07 -6.76 -19.86
N ALA A 10 -10.03 -7.53 -19.33
CA ALA A 10 -11.34 -7.01 -18.96
C ALA A 10 -11.24 -5.89 -17.91
N TRP A 11 -10.40 -6.06 -16.88
CA TRP A 11 -10.16 -5.03 -15.86
C TRP A 11 -9.58 -3.74 -16.47
N PHE A 12 -8.56 -3.87 -17.32
CA PHE A 12 -7.94 -2.72 -17.96
C PHE A 12 -8.93 -1.95 -18.85
N ASN A 13 -9.73 -2.66 -19.64
CA ASN A 13 -10.76 -2.05 -20.48
C ASN A 13 -11.83 -1.36 -19.65
N ALA A 14 -12.25 -1.96 -18.52
CA ALA A 14 -13.22 -1.36 -17.62
C ALA A 14 -12.72 -0.04 -17.00
N VAL A 15 -11.45 0.02 -16.59
CA VAL A 15 -10.82 1.25 -16.07
C VAL A 15 -10.71 2.32 -17.16
N HIS A 16 -10.30 1.94 -18.38
CA HIS A 16 -10.27 2.87 -19.51
C HIS A 16 -11.65 3.45 -19.83
N ALA A 17 -12.66 2.60 -19.87
CA ALA A 17 -14.04 3.01 -20.13
C ALA A 17 -14.56 3.97 -19.05
N SER A 18 -14.27 3.71 -17.77
CA SER A 18 -14.70 4.58 -16.67
C SER A 18 -14.00 5.95 -16.66
N LEU A 19 -12.81 6.04 -17.25
CA LEU A 19 -12.05 7.28 -17.46
C LEU A 19 -12.33 7.95 -18.81
N GLY A 20 -13.50 7.71 -19.41
CA GLY A 20 -13.92 8.36 -20.66
C GLY A 20 -13.33 7.74 -21.93
N GLY A 21 -12.96 6.46 -21.89
CA GLY A 21 -12.60 5.68 -23.09
C GLY A 21 -11.38 6.21 -23.84
N GLY A 22 -10.41 6.76 -23.11
CA GLY A 22 -9.21 7.36 -23.71
C GLY A 22 -9.44 8.73 -24.35
N GLN A 23 -10.59 9.37 -24.16
CA GLN A 23 -10.84 10.73 -24.67
C GLN A 23 -10.41 11.83 -23.68
N GLU A 24 -10.45 11.54 -22.38
CA GLU A 24 -10.13 12.52 -21.34
C GLU A 24 -8.78 12.27 -20.67
N PHE A 25 -8.39 11.01 -20.51
CA PHE A 25 -7.16 10.61 -19.85
C PHE A 25 -6.24 9.84 -20.81
N ASP A 26 -4.95 10.11 -20.68
CA ASP A 26 -3.87 9.33 -21.30
C ASP A 26 -3.30 8.37 -20.26
N GLU A 27 -3.14 7.10 -20.64
CA GLU A 27 -2.40 6.14 -19.82
C GLU A 27 -0.90 6.33 -20.03
N LEU A 28 -0.16 6.51 -18.93
CA LEU A 28 1.28 6.67 -18.98
C LEU A 28 2.03 5.33 -18.88
N CYS A 29 1.54 4.43 -18.04
CA CYS A 29 2.10 3.11 -17.82
C CYS A 29 1.11 2.20 -17.10
N ARG A 30 1.33 0.90 -17.29
CA ARG A 30 0.74 -0.17 -16.51
C ARG A 30 1.80 -1.19 -16.16
N GLU A 31 1.63 -1.82 -15.01
CA GLU A 31 2.47 -2.92 -14.57
C GLU A 31 1.64 -3.94 -13.79
N THR A 32 2.06 -5.22 -13.87
CA THR A 32 1.37 -6.32 -13.20
C THR A 32 2.32 -7.28 -12.53
N LEU A 33 1.94 -7.74 -11.34
CA LEU A 33 2.61 -8.82 -10.63
C LEU A 33 1.54 -9.83 -10.22
N LEU A 34 1.42 -10.92 -10.98
CA LEU A 34 0.34 -11.89 -10.84
C LEU A 34 -1.03 -11.16 -10.83
N GLN A 35 -1.76 -11.22 -9.72
CA GLN A 35 -3.07 -10.56 -9.58
C GLN A 35 -3.01 -9.07 -9.19
N MET A 36 -1.83 -8.53 -8.89
CA MET A 36 -1.64 -7.12 -8.62
C MET A 36 -1.55 -6.33 -9.93
N ARG A 37 -2.20 -5.17 -9.98
CA ARG A 37 -2.27 -4.32 -11.17
C ARG A 37 -2.13 -2.86 -10.75
N LEU A 38 -1.22 -2.14 -11.39
CA LEU A 38 -1.08 -0.68 -11.25
C LEU A 38 -1.20 -0.05 -12.64
N GLN A 39 -2.02 0.98 -12.78
CA GLN A 39 -2.12 1.80 -13.98
C GLN A 39 -2.06 3.27 -13.59
N VAL A 40 -1.22 4.06 -14.27
CA VAL A 40 -1.07 5.50 -14.03
C VAL A 40 -1.66 6.24 -15.22
N PHE A 41 -2.61 7.12 -14.94
CA PHE A 41 -3.29 7.96 -15.93
C PHE A 41 -3.07 9.44 -15.62
N VAL A 42 -3.05 10.26 -16.66
CA VAL A 42 -3.09 11.72 -16.54
C VAL A 42 -4.21 12.30 -17.37
N ARG A 43 -4.82 13.39 -16.89
CA ARG A 43 -5.84 14.09 -17.66
C ARG A 43 -5.19 14.85 -18.80
N ARG A 44 -5.54 14.50 -20.04
CA ARG A 44 -4.90 15.00 -21.27
C ARG A 44 -4.78 16.52 -21.30
N ARG A 45 -5.87 17.23 -21.00
CA ARG A 45 -5.90 18.70 -21.04
C ARG A 45 -5.03 19.35 -19.97
N SER A 46 -4.94 18.75 -18.79
CA SER A 46 -4.19 19.31 -17.66
C SER A 46 -2.70 18.97 -17.70
N ALA A 47 -2.33 17.85 -18.32
CA ALA A 47 -0.96 17.35 -18.36
C ALA A 47 -0.25 17.58 -19.71
N ALA A 48 -0.92 18.21 -20.68
CA ALA A 48 -0.37 18.50 -22.00
C ALA A 48 0.96 19.27 -21.90
N GLY A 49 2.05 18.66 -22.38
CA GLY A 49 3.40 19.23 -22.32
C GLY A 49 4.05 19.25 -20.93
N LEU A 50 3.37 18.75 -19.89
CA LEU A 50 3.93 18.67 -18.53
C LEU A 50 4.62 17.33 -18.27
N VAL A 51 4.13 16.22 -18.81
CA VAL A 51 4.76 14.92 -18.61
C VAL A 51 6.11 14.89 -19.31
N GLN A 52 7.17 14.59 -18.56
CA GLN A 52 8.53 14.50 -19.06
C GLN A 52 8.98 13.03 -19.15
N GLY A 53 9.50 12.63 -20.32
CA GLY A 53 9.99 11.27 -20.53
C GLY A 53 8.87 10.22 -20.52
N LYS A 54 9.25 8.96 -20.26
CA LYS A 54 8.32 7.85 -20.11
C LYS A 54 8.05 7.61 -18.62
N CYS A 55 6.86 7.11 -18.28
CA CYS A 55 6.67 6.50 -16.97
C CYS A 55 7.53 5.24 -16.88
N GLU A 56 8.22 5.08 -15.75
CA GLU A 56 9.10 3.96 -15.45
C GLU A 56 8.41 3.06 -14.42
N SER A 57 8.51 1.73 -14.53
CA SER A 57 7.91 0.79 -13.58
C SER A 57 8.85 -0.35 -13.22
N SER A 58 8.67 -0.89 -12.02
CA SER A 58 9.34 -2.10 -11.52
C SER A 58 8.40 -2.90 -10.62
N TYR A 59 8.74 -4.15 -10.35
CA TYR A 59 8.02 -4.96 -9.37
C TYR A 59 8.99 -5.83 -8.56
N ALA A 60 8.59 -6.18 -7.34
CA ALA A 60 9.29 -7.13 -6.48
C ALA A 60 8.32 -8.24 -6.07
N ALA A 61 8.67 -9.49 -6.38
CA ALA A 61 7.92 -10.67 -5.99
C ALA A 61 8.47 -11.18 -4.64
N THR A 62 7.66 -11.06 -3.58
CA THR A 62 8.10 -11.30 -2.19
C THR A 62 7.42 -12.52 -1.54
N GLY A 63 6.81 -13.39 -2.37
CA GLY A 63 6.26 -14.67 -1.94
C GLY A 63 7.33 -15.65 -1.46
N LEU A 64 6.91 -16.85 -1.09
CA LEU A 64 7.82 -17.94 -0.71
C LEU A 64 8.83 -18.18 -1.86
N LEU A 65 10.13 -18.22 -1.54
CA LEU A 65 11.22 -18.31 -2.53
C LEU A 65 11.22 -17.22 -3.62
N GLY A 66 10.64 -16.04 -3.35
CA GLY A 66 10.62 -14.91 -4.30
C GLY A 66 9.71 -15.08 -5.51
N VAL A 67 8.95 -16.18 -5.62
CA VAL A 67 8.04 -16.45 -6.77
C VAL A 67 6.79 -17.23 -6.35
N VAL A 68 6.84 -18.04 -5.30
CA VAL A 68 5.72 -18.87 -4.85
C VAL A 68 4.79 -18.06 -3.95
N GLY A 69 3.78 -17.45 -4.55
CA GLY A 69 2.73 -16.70 -3.85
C GLY A 69 2.37 -15.38 -4.55
N ASN A 70 1.24 -14.79 -4.19
CA ASN A 70 0.72 -13.56 -4.80
C ASN A 70 1.12 -12.28 -4.04
N LYS A 71 2.29 -12.28 -3.39
CA LYS A 71 2.77 -11.19 -2.53
C LYS A 71 3.93 -10.43 -3.17
N GLY A 72 3.99 -9.14 -2.93
CA GLY A 72 4.94 -8.27 -3.58
C GLY A 72 4.51 -6.82 -3.66
N GLY A 73 5.17 -6.10 -4.54
CA GLY A 73 4.88 -4.70 -4.81
C GLY A 73 5.19 -4.33 -6.24
N ILE A 74 4.47 -3.34 -6.73
CA ILE A 74 4.66 -2.71 -8.04
C ILE A 74 4.95 -1.24 -7.78
N ALA A 75 6.03 -0.72 -8.37
CA ALA A 75 6.36 0.70 -8.34
C ALA A 75 6.20 1.30 -9.74
N ALA A 76 5.69 2.53 -9.81
CA ALA A 76 5.67 3.34 -11.02
C ALA A 76 6.08 4.77 -10.69
N ARG A 77 6.91 5.36 -11.54
CA ARG A 77 7.43 6.72 -11.40
C ARG A 77 7.12 7.54 -12.65
N VAL A 78 6.61 8.75 -12.43
CA VAL A 78 6.35 9.74 -13.48
C VAL A 78 7.02 11.06 -13.13
N MET A 79 7.54 11.75 -14.15
CA MET A 79 7.98 13.13 -14.06
C MET A 79 6.90 14.05 -14.66
N ILE A 80 6.36 14.94 -13.83
CA ILE A 80 5.42 15.99 -14.26
C ILE A 80 6.10 17.33 -14.00
N HIS A 81 6.49 18.01 -15.07
CA HIS A 81 7.40 19.16 -15.02
C HIS A 81 8.65 18.75 -14.20
N ASN A 82 9.00 19.50 -13.17
CA ASN A 82 10.14 19.21 -12.30
C ASN A 82 9.77 18.38 -11.06
N THR A 83 8.56 17.82 -11.01
CA THR A 83 8.05 17.07 -9.88
C THR A 83 8.09 15.58 -10.20
N SER A 84 8.84 14.82 -9.39
CA SER A 84 8.82 13.36 -9.46
C SER A 84 7.70 12.81 -8.57
N ILE A 85 6.84 11.98 -9.12
CA ILE A 85 5.77 11.31 -8.38
C ILE A 85 5.97 9.80 -8.49
N MET A 86 6.00 9.11 -7.35
CA MET A 86 6.09 7.66 -7.28
C MET A 86 4.83 7.05 -6.67
N PHE A 87 4.37 5.96 -7.26
CA PHE A 87 3.29 5.12 -6.77
C PHE A 87 3.84 3.75 -6.44
N VAL A 88 3.66 3.27 -5.22
CA VAL A 88 4.09 1.94 -4.76
C VAL A 88 2.84 1.19 -4.29
N ALA A 89 2.39 0.22 -5.07
CA ALA A 89 1.26 -0.63 -4.73
C ALA A 89 1.77 -1.96 -4.14
N CYS A 90 1.31 -2.32 -2.95
CA CYS A 90 1.79 -3.47 -2.18
C CYS A 90 0.68 -4.49 -1.91
N HIS A 91 1.08 -5.76 -1.81
CA HIS A 91 0.29 -6.85 -1.23
C HIS A 91 1.24 -7.66 -0.35
N LEU A 92 1.25 -7.35 0.96
CA LEU A 92 2.24 -7.87 1.90
C LEU A 92 1.78 -9.18 2.56
N ALA A 93 2.70 -9.88 3.22
CA ALA A 93 2.43 -11.14 3.92
C ALA A 93 1.17 -11.08 4.82
N ALA A 94 0.26 -12.03 4.60
CA ALA A 94 -0.96 -12.19 5.36
C ALA A 94 -0.72 -12.89 6.71
N HIS A 95 -1.79 -13.03 7.50
CA HIS A 95 -1.87 -13.64 8.83
C HIS A 95 -1.37 -12.76 10.00
N GLU A 96 -1.91 -13.05 11.18
CA GLU A 96 -1.60 -12.41 12.46
C GLU A 96 -0.33 -12.99 13.10
N GLY A 97 0.28 -12.23 14.02
CA GLY A 97 1.40 -12.68 14.81
C GLY A 97 2.73 -12.02 14.44
N ALA A 98 3.66 -12.02 15.39
CA ALA A 98 4.91 -11.29 15.28
C ALA A 98 5.79 -11.77 14.10
N GLU A 99 5.73 -13.06 13.76
CA GLU A 99 6.43 -13.64 12.61
C GLU A 99 5.93 -13.05 11.29
N TYR A 100 4.62 -13.07 11.04
CA TYR A 100 4.04 -12.51 9.82
C TYR A 100 4.19 -10.99 9.75
N ARG A 101 4.18 -10.29 10.90
CA ARG A 101 4.56 -8.87 10.96
C ARG A 101 6.00 -8.65 10.50
N ALA A 102 6.94 -9.48 10.93
CA ALA A 102 8.32 -9.42 10.46
C ALA A 102 8.42 -9.69 8.94
N HIS A 103 7.63 -10.63 8.41
CA HIS A 103 7.53 -10.86 6.97
C HIS A 103 7.00 -9.63 6.20
N ARG A 104 5.95 -8.95 6.70
CA ARG A 104 5.47 -7.68 6.10
C ARG A 104 6.55 -6.61 6.06
N LEU A 105 7.31 -6.45 7.15
CA LEU A 105 8.43 -5.50 7.20
C LEU A 105 9.54 -5.89 6.20
N SER A 106 9.85 -7.18 6.08
CA SER A 106 10.81 -7.67 5.08
C SER A 106 10.33 -7.42 3.65
N ASN A 107 9.06 -7.70 3.35
CA ASN A 107 8.45 -7.43 2.05
C ASN A 107 8.55 -5.93 1.70
N LEU A 108 8.22 -5.03 2.64
CA LEU A 108 8.34 -3.59 2.43
C LEU A 108 9.77 -3.17 2.08
N ARG A 109 10.77 -3.67 2.81
CA ARG A 109 12.18 -3.35 2.52
C ARG A 109 12.59 -3.77 1.12
N GLU A 110 12.22 -4.97 0.70
CA GLU A 110 12.52 -5.50 -0.63
C GLU A 110 11.81 -4.69 -1.73
N ILE A 111 10.52 -4.41 -1.57
CA ILE A 111 9.73 -3.62 -2.53
C ILE A 111 10.32 -2.21 -2.69
N LEU A 112 10.62 -1.54 -1.58
CA LEU A 112 11.20 -0.21 -1.60
C LEU A 112 12.61 -0.23 -2.20
N SER A 113 13.41 -1.25 -1.90
CA SER A 113 14.74 -1.44 -2.52
C SER A 113 14.66 -1.58 -4.04
N THR A 114 13.67 -2.30 -4.57
CA THR A 114 13.49 -2.43 -6.03
C THR A 114 12.94 -1.16 -6.66
N ALA A 115 12.13 -0.40 -5.93
CA ALA A 115 11.64 0.90 -6.39
C ALA A 115 12.77 1.92 -6.54
N THR A 116 13.87 1.80 -5.76
CA THR A 116 15.03 2.71 -5.86
C THR A 116 15.78 2.57 -7.19
N ALA A 117 15.55 1.49 -7.94
CA ALA A 117 16.16 1.28 -9.24
C ALA A 117 15.55 2.20 -10.33
N LEU A 118 14.36 2.76 -10.11
CA LEU A 118 13.68 3.69 -11.03
C LEU A 118 14.19 5.14 -10.94
N GLY A 119 15.32 5.34 -10.28
CA GLY A 119 15.85 6.66 -9.91
C GLY A 119 16.03 6.73 -8.39
N PRO A 120 16.90 7.63 -7.91
CA PRO A 120 17.25 7.68 -6.50
C PRO A 120 15.98 7.83 -5.66
N LEU A 121 15.72 6.82 -4.84
CA LEU A 121 15.09 6.96 -3.54
C LEU A 121 16.26 7.14 -2.58
N ALA A 122 16.29 8.16 -1.72
CA ALA A 122 17.39 8.24 -0.76
C ALA A 122 17.27 7.07 0.24
N VAL A 123 18.02 6.02 -0.03
CA VAL A 123 18.54 5.12 0.99
C VAL A 123 19.98 4.83 0.59
N GLU A 124 20.90 5.69 1.02
CA GLU A 124 22.14 5.14 1.53
C GLU A 124 21.79 4.46 2.87
N LEU A 125 22.22 3.22 3.00
CA LEU A 125 21.98 2.33 4.12
C LEU A 125 22.37 3.00 5.45
N GLY A 126 21.42 3.62 6.18
CA GLY A 126 21.67 4.06 7.56
C GLY A 126 20.90 5.25 8.13
N GLY A 127 20.09 5.99 7.36
CA GLY A 127 19.35 7.17 7.85
C GLY A 127 17.90 7.22 7.39
N ASP A 128 17.00 7.44 8.35
CA ASP A 128 15.60 7.92 8.36
C ASP A 128 14.67 7.99 7.10
N GLY A 129 14.97 7.32 5.99
CA GLY A 129 13.95 6.75 5.09
C GLY A 129 13.04 7.71 4.31
N HIS A 130 13.47 8.95 4.05
CA HIS A 130 12.72 9.86 3.18
C HIS A 130 12.89 9.50 1.69
N LEU A 131 11.77 9.26 0.98
CA LEU A 131 11.75 8.92 -0.44
C LEU A 131 12.03 10.17 -1.31
N CYS A 132 12.91 10.04 -2.31
CA CYS A 132 13.39 11.17 -3.14
C CYS A 132 12.52 11.50 -4.36
N SER A 133 11.32 10.95 -4.46
CA SER A 133 10.28 11.60 -5.27
C SER A 133 9.75 12.81 -4.51
N SER A 134 9.41 13.89 -5.22
CA SER A 134 8.74 15.04 -4.61
C SER A 134 7.48 14.61 -3.85
N TYR A 135 6.82 13.56 -4.34
CA TYR A 135 5.73 12.86 -3.66
C TYR A 135 5.82 11.35 -3.89
N THR A 136 5.65 10.56 -2.84
CA THR A 136 5.44 9.11 -2.97
C THR A 136 4.14 8.70 -2.31
N PHE A 137 3.35 7.93 -3.05
CA PHE A 137 2.13 7.29 -2.59
C PHE A 137 2.39 5.79 -2.41
N LEU A 138 2.36 5.30 -1.17
CA LEU A 138 2.40 3.87 -0.88
C LEU A 138 1.00 3.41 -0.49
N MET A 139 0.51 2.36 -1.14
CA MET A 139 -0.88 1.92 -1.02
C MET A 139 -1.01 0.41 -1.29
N GLY A 140 -2.21 -0.12 -1.06
CA GLY A 140 -2.56 -1.51 -1.34
C GLY A 140 -2.91 -2.30 -0.08
N ASP A 141 -2.90 -3.62 -0.18
CA ASP A 141 -3.17 -4.51 0.95
C ASP A 141 -1.88 -4.73 1.76
N LEU A 142 -1.65 -3.84 2.72
CA LEU A 142 -0.47 -3.90 3.59
C LEU A 142 -0.59 -5.01 4.64
N ASN A 143 -1.76 -5.61 4.83
CA ASN A 143 -2.00 -6.73 5.73
C ASN A 143 -1.57 -6.55 7.21
N PHE A 144 -1.25 -5.33 7.65
CA PHE A 144 -1.04 -5.05 9.07
C PHE A 144 -2.32 -5.24 9.85
N ARG A 145 -2.20 -5.74 11.08
CA ARG A 145 -3.33 -6.21 11.89
C ARG A 145 -3.55 -5.31 13.09
N LEU A 146 -4.69 -5.52 13.75
CA LEU A 146 -4.96 -4.97 15.07
C LEU A 146 -4.50 -5.98 16.13
N HIS A 147 -3.70 -5.53 17.11
CA HIS A 147 -3.24 -6.40 18.19
C HIS A 147 -4.35 -6.60 19.24
N GLU A 148 -4.81 -7.84 19.38
CA GLU A 148 -5.98 -8.20 20.19
C GLU A 148 -5.84 -7.85 21.68
N SER A 149 -4.68 -8.11 22.27
CA SER A 149 -4.45 -7.86 23.70
C SER A 149 -4.42 -6.37 24.04
N THR A 150 -3.72 -5.57 23.23
CA THR A 150 -3.67 -4.10 23.37
C THR A 150 -5.04 -3.49 23.14
N LEU A 151 -5.80 -4.06 22.21
CA LEU A 151 -7.16 -3.64 21.96
C LEU A 151 -8.05 -3.89 23.17
N ASN A 152 -8.11 -5.13 23.68
CA ASN A 152 -8.95 -5.45 24.82
C ASN A 152 -8.71 -4.52 26.01
N ALA A 153 -7.45 -4.21 26.32
CA ALA A 153 -7.09 -3.25 27.36
C ALA A 153 -7.63 -1.83 27.08
N ALA A 154 -7.44 -1.30 25.86
CA ALA A 154 -7.93 0.02 25.49
C ALA A 154 -9.48 0.11 25.50
N LEU A 155 -10.18 -0.98 25.18
CA LEU A 155 -11.64 -1.04 25.23
C LEU A 155 -12.17 -1.09 26.66
N ASP A 156 -11.48 -1.81 27.54
CA ASP A 156 -11.81 -1.87 28.95
C ASP A 156 -11.63 -0.50 29.62
N GLU A 157 -10.53 0.20 29.31
CA GLU A 157 -10.29 1.59 29.75
C GLU A 157 -11.34 2.57 29.24
N ALA A 158 -11.82 2.40 28.00
CA ALA A 158 -12.89 3.20 27.42
C ALA A 158 -14.30 2.87 27.97
N GLY A 159 -14.41 1.96 28.94
CA GLY A 159 -15.67 1.58 29.56
C GLY A 159 -16.57 0.68 28.71
N MET A 160 -16.04 0.10 27.63
CA MET A 160 -16.78 -0.78 26.72
C MET A 160 -16.77 -2.25 27.22
N LYS A 161 -17.47 -2.47 28.34
CA LYS A 161 -17.51 -3.74 29.08
C LYS A 161 -18.52 -4.76 28.56
N ASP A 162 -19.36 -4.41 27.58
CA ASP A 162 -20.66 -5.08 27.32
C ASP A 162 -20.70 -6.05 26.12
N ALA A 163 -19.66 -6.13 25.30
CA ALA A 163 -19.64 -7.12 24.23
C ALA A 163 -19.17 -8.48 24.78
N SER A 164 -20.14 -9.31 25.20
CA SER A 164 -19.97 -10.71 25.64
C SER A 164 -19.56 -11.66 24.49
N GLY A 165 -18.63 -11.24 23.65
CA GLY A 165 -18.18 -11.95 22.46
C GLY A 165 -16.67 -12.13 22.43
N THR A 166 -16.18 -12.81 21.40
CA THR A 166 -14.76 -12.92 21.10
C THR A 166 -14.15 -11.52 20.90
N ALA A 167 -12.82 -11.38 20.99
CA ALA A 167 -12.21 -10.08 20.73
C ALA A 167 -12.48 -9.57 19.30
N TRP A 168 -12.69 -10.48 18.34
CA TRP A 168 -13.18 -10.13 17.00
C TRP A 168 -14.54 -9.44 17.04
N ASP A 169 -15.49 -9.93 17.84
CA ASP A 169 -16.81 -9.34 18.00
C ASP A 169 -16.71 -7.93 18.59
N ARG A 170 -15.85 -7.74 19.59
CA ARG A 170 -15.58 -6.43 20.22
C ARG A 170 -14.96 -5.45 19.22
N THR A 171 -13.93 -5.89 18.50
CA THR A 171 -13.22 -5.10 17.48
C THR A 171 -14.17 -4.67 16.37
N SER A 172 -14.93 -5.63 15.83
CA SER A 172 -15.87 -5.41 14.74
C SER A 172 -17.00 -4.48 15.15
N ALA A 173 -17.53 -4.63 16.37
CA ALA A 173 -18.56 -3.73 16.90
C ALA A 173 -18.07 -2.27 16.92
N ILE A 174 -16.82 -2.03 17.33
CA ILE A 174 -16.27 -0.67 17.40
C ILE A 174 -15.89 -0.13 16.03
N ALA A 175 -15.27 -0.94 15.19
CA ALA A 175 -14.93 -0.57 13.82
C ALA A 175 -16.18 -0.18 13.02
N ILE A 176 -17.28 -0.91 13.18
CA ILE A 176 -18.52 -0.72 12.42
C ILE A 176 -19.46 0.29 13.07
N ARG A 177 -19.66 0.21 14.39
CA ARG A 177 -20.73 0.93 15.11
C ARG A 177 -20.21 1.91 16.17
N GLY A 178 -18.91 1.96 16.42
CA GLY A 178 -18.33 2.87 17.41
C GLY A 178 -18.46 4.34 17.01
N THR A 179 -18.22 5.23 17.96
CA THR A 179 -18.03 6.66 17.69
C THR A 179 -16.69 6.90 16.99
N ALA A 180 -16.50 8.10 16.42
CA ALA A 180 -15.22 8.49 15.84
C ALA A 180 -14.07 8.41 16.85
N SER A 181 -14.30 8.84 18.09
CA SER A 181 -13.31 8.76 19.18
C SER A 181 -12.94 7.33 19.53
N GLN A 182 -13.93 6.43 19.60
CA GLN A 182 -13.69 5.00 19.87
C GLN A 182 -12.91 4.32 18.73
N ARG A 183 -13.27 4.58 17.47
CA ARG A 183 -12.49 4.09 16.31
C ARG A 183 -11.06 4.64 16.32
N ALA A 184 -10.88 5.92 16.63
CA ALA A 184 -9.55 6.51 16.67
C ALA A 184 -8.70 5.92 17.80
N ALA A 185 -9.28 5.63 18.96
CA ALA A 185 -8.60 4.93 20.05
C ALA A 185 -8.21 3.49 19.65
N LEU A 186 -9.13 2.76 19.00
CA LEU A 186 -8.91 1.42 18.45
C LEU A 186 -7.66 1.37 17.55
N PHE A 187 -7.57 2.25 16.54
CA PHE A 187 -6.42 2.25 15.63
C PHE A 187 -5.14 2.74 16.30
N ARG A 188 -5.19 3.81 17.10
CA ARG A 188 -3.97 4.31 17.80
C ARG A 188 -3.35 3.28 18.74
N ALA A 189 -4.18 2.49 19.41
CA ALA A 189 -3.70 1.51 20.37
C ALA A 189 -3.28 0.22 19.68
N GLY A 190 -4.08 -0.28 18.72
CA GLY A 190 -3.95 -1.64 18.22
C GLY A 190 -3.28 -1.80 16.86
N ASP A 191 -3.18 -0.75 16.04
CA ASP A 191 -2.73 -0.88 14.65
C ASP A 191 -1.22 -1.09 14.53
N GLU A 192 -0.83 -2.26 14.02
CA GLU A 192 0.58 -2.62 13.87
C GLU A 192 1.34 -1.68 12.93
N LEU A 193 0.71 -1.16 11.87
CA LEU A 193 1.39 -0.25 10.94
C LEU A 193 1.72 1.07 11.64
N LEU A 194 0.73 1.66 12.33
CA LEU A 194 0.94 2.89 13.08
C LEU A 194 2.01 2.73 14.18
N GLN A 195 2.01 1.59 14.88
CA GLN A 195 3.05 1.27 15.86
C GLN A 195 4.43 1.12 15.21
N CYS A 196 4.52 0.43 14.08
CA CYS A 196 5.78 0.27 13.34
C CYS A 196 6.29 1.63 12.81
N MET A 197 5.41 2.51 12.35
CA MET A 197 5.77 3.88 11.94
C MET A 197 6.25 4.72 13.13
N ALA A 198 5.52 4.70 14.25
CA ALA A 198 5.86 5.47 15.45
C ALA A 198 7.20 5.05 16.08
N THR A 199 7.57 3.78 15.95
CA THR A 199 8.86 3.24 16.44
C THR A 199 9.99 3.35 15.41
N GLY A 200 9.71 3.86 14.21
CA GLY A 200 10.67 3.92 13.12
C GLY A 200 11.01 2.55 12.49
N SER A 201 10.21 1.52 12.74
CA SER A 201 10.44 0.18 12.18
C SER A 201 10.17 0.09 10.67
N CYS A 202 9.30 0.95 10.14
CA CYS A 202 9.05 1.11 8.69
C CYS A 202 8.49 2.50 8.37
N LEU A 203 8.53 2.86 7.07
CA LEU A 203 7.87 4.04 6.49
C LEU A 203 8.11 5.34 7.27
N GLN A 204 9.33 5.54 7.78
CA GLN A 204 9.72 6.82 8.37
C GLN A 204 9.54 7.93 7.33
N GLY A 205 9.00 9.07 7.75
CA GLY A 205 8.73 10.20 6.85
C GLY A 205 7.45 10.11 6.03
N PHE A 206 6.70 9.00 6.09
CA PHE A 206 5.30 8.98 5.62
C PHE A 206 4.39 9.61 6.69
N ALA A 207 3.47 10.47 6.24
CA ALA A 207 2.51 11.20 7.07
C ALA A 207 1.08 10.98 6.58
#